data_AF-A0A8J4SRB3-F1
#
_entry.id   AF-A0A8J4SRB3-F1
#
_cell.length_a   1.000
_cell.length_b   1.000
_cell.length_c   1.000
_cell.angle_alpha   90.00
_cell.angle_beta   90.00
_cell.angle_gamma   90.00
#
_symmetry.space_group_name_H-M   'P 1'
#
loop_
_entity.id
_entity.type
_entity.pdbx_description
1 polymer ?
#
loop_
_entity_poly.entity_id
_entity_poly.type
_entity_poly.pdbx_seq_one_letter_code
_entity_poly.pdbx_strand_id
1 'polypeptide(L)'
;MLMRAIYPYEPPFKGCLKFVPNEQFLKIREENEFWFLVSSSDGKLGCVPYNYVQEDKDQDEHTTVSLAKRALTSIDKCDVHVVNKDEVSKVLRRLAKEPDENNHTLLSQPMSPVPHPKTSKGRNTIPSMFAVLIVHVSFTVVKVSG
;
A
#
# COMPACT_ATOMS: atom_id res chain seq x y z
N MET A 1 2.33 -4.71 6.08
CA MET A 1 1.58 -5.18 7.26
C MET A 1 0.23 -5.70 6.80
N LEU A 2 -0.21 -6.82 7.36
CA LEU A 2 -1.50 -7.43 7.07
C LEU A 2 -2.61 -6.76 7.89
N MET A 3 -3.74 -6.57 7.25
CA MET A 3 -4.96 -6.03 7.83
C MET A 3 -6.08 -7.04 7.67
N ARG A 4 -7.05 -7.01 8.57
CA ARG A 4 -8.25 -7.85 8.49
C ARG A 4 -9.51 -7.02 8.59
N ALA A 5 -10.48 -7.32 7.73
CA ALA A 5 -11.82 -6.73 7.80
C ALA A 5 -12.54 -7.16 9.07
N ILE A 6 -13.13 -6.18 9.77
CA ILE A 6 -13.99 -6.44 10.94
C ILE A 6 -15.49 -6.31 10.62
N TYR A 7 -15.83 -5.68 9.50
CA TYR A 7 -17.20 -5.52 9.01
C TYR A 7 -17.27 -5.75 7.50
N PRO A 8 -18.43 -6.13 6.93
CA PRO A 8 -18.62 -6.14 5.49
C PRO A 8 -18.62 -4.70 4.96
N TYR A 9 -18.15 -4.52 3.72
CA TYR A 9 -18.19 -3.22 3.07
C TYR A 9 -18.57 -3.36 1.59
N GLU A 10 -19.57 -2.57 1.18
CA GLU A 10 -20.01 -2.46 -0.21
C GLU A 10 -19.77 -1.03 -0.71
N PRO A 11 -18.74 -0.82 -1.55
CA PRO A 11 -18.33 0.52 -1.93
C PRO A 11 -19.30 1.17 -2.92
N PRO A 12 -19.59 2.47 -2.76
CA PRO A 12 -20.42 3.20 -3.71
C PRO A 12 -19.66 3.66 -4.98
N PHE A 13 -18.33 3.52 -5.03
CA PHE A 13 -17.48 4.01 -6.13
C PHE A 13 -16.41 3.00 -6.55
N LYS A 14 -16.02 3.06 -7.84
CA LYS A 14 -15.15 2.09 -8.53
C LYS A 14 -13.66 2.05 -8.09
N GLY A 15 -13.27 2.81 -7.06
CA GLY A 15 -11.90 2.85 -6.52
C GLY A 15 -11.71 2.13 -5.18
N CYS A 16 -12.80 1.63 -4.58
CA CYS A 16 -12.78 0.89 -3.33
C CYS A 16 -12.97 -0.60 -3.54
N LEU A 17 -12.45 -1.38 -2.61
CA LEU A 17 -12.66 -2.84 -2.60
C LEU A 17 -13.99 -3.17 -1.90
N LYS A 18 -14.76 -4.07 -2.51
CA LYS A 18 -15.84 -4.79 -1.83
C LYS A 18 -15.22 -5.94 -1.05
N PHE A 19 -15.63 -6.13 0.19
CA PHE A 19 -15.10 -7.20 1.04
C PHE A 19 -16.09 -7.66 2.11
N VAL A 20 -15.81 -8.84 2.66
CA VAL A 20 -16.57 -9.47 3.75
C VAL A 20 -15.74 -9.49 5.05
N PRO A 21 -16.36 -9.72 6.22
CA PRO A 21 -15.63 -9.84 7.48
C PRO A 21 -14.58 -10.94 7.42
N ASN A 22 -13.47 -10.73 8.14
CA ASN A 22 -12.30 -11.61 8.20
C ASN A 22 -11.48 -11.72 6.91
N GLU A 23 -11.82 -10.99 5.85
CA GLU A 23 -10.95 -10.91 4.67
C GLU A 23 -9.64 -10.21 5.02
N GLN A 24 -8.52 -10.75 4.51
CA GLN A 24 -7.18 -10.22 4.74
C GLN A 24 -6.71 -9.35 3.59
N PHE A 25 -6.02 -8.27 3.93
CA PHE A 25 -5.43 -7.33 2.98
C PHE A 25 -3.98 -7.04 3.32
N LEU A 26 -3.18 -6.77 2.29
CA LEU A 26 -1.87 -6.18 2.47
C LEU A 26 -2.01 -4.65 2.48
N LYS A 27 -1.73 -4.00 3.62
CA LYS A 27 -1.63 -2.53 3.68
C LYS A 27 -0.38 -2.08 2.95
N ILE A 28 -0.57 -1.24 1.93
CA ILE A 28 0.51 -0.68 1.12
C ILE A 28 0.90 0.70 1.65
N ARG A 29 -0.09 1.59 1.79
CA ARG A 29 0.08 2.93 2.35
C ARG A 29 -1.22 3.50 2.91
N GLU A 30 -1.10 4.60 3.62
CA GLU A 30 -2.21 5.45 3.99
C GLU A 30 -2.44 6.45 2.86
N GLU A 31 -3.65 6.48 2.31
CA GLU A 31 -3.99 7.44 1.25
C GLU A 31 -4.36 8.79 1.88
N ASN A 32 -5.04 8.76 3.03
CA ASN A 32 -5.35 9.89 3.90
C ASN A 32 -5.75 9.36 5.29
N GLU A 33 -6.23 10.24 6.17
CA GLU A 33 -6.62 9.92 7.56
C GLU A 33 -7.77 8.90 7.68
N PHE A 34 -8.53 8.68 6.62
CA PHE A 34 -9.72 7.82 6.63
C PHE A 34 -9.57 6.56 5.77
N TRP A 35 -8.62 6.54 4.83
CA TRP A 35 -8.53 5.53 3.78
C TRP A 35 -7.13 4.93 3.69
N PHE A 36 -7.09 3.60 3.69
CA PHE A 36 -5.88 2.84 3.40
C PHE A 36 -5.92 2.30 1.98
N LEU A 37 -4.81 2.43 1.25
CA LEU A 37 -4.60 1.71 0.01
C LEU A 37 -4.07 0.31 0.34
N VAL A 38 -4.83 -0.70 -0.08
CA VAL A 38 -4.51 -2.10 0.23
C VAL A 38 -4.55 -2.96 -1.03
N SER A 39 -3.94 -4.14 -0.94
CA SER A 39 -4.11 -5.22 -1.92
C SER A 39 -4.88 -6.39 -1.31
N SER A 40 -5.92 -6.86 -1.99
CA SER A 40 -6.65 -8.08 -1.61
C SER A 40 -5.92 -9.34 -2.07
N SER A 41 -6.40 -10.49 -1.60
CA SER A 41 -5.97 -11.82 -2.04
C SER A 41 -6.13 -12.05 -3.55
N ASP A 42 -6.93 -11.27 -4.26
CA ASP A 42 -6.96 -11.34 -5.73
C ASP A 42 -5.78 -10.62 -6.40
N GLY A 43 -4.98 -9.86 -5.65
CA GLY A 43 -3.99 -8.91 -6.18
C GLY A 43 -4.59 -7.57 -6.60
N LYS A 44 -5.91 -7.41 -6.53
CA LYS A 44 -6.59 -6.13 -6.79
C LYS A 44 -6.18 -5.09 -5.76
N LEU A 45 -5.93 -3.88 -6.23
CA LEU A 45 -5.70 -2.72 -5.38
C LEU A 45 -6.96 -1.89 -5.26
N GLY A 46 -7.17 -1.34 -4.07
CA GLY A 46 -8.20 -0.34 -3.85
C GLY A 46 -8.19 0.19 -2.43
N CYS A 47 -8.99 1.23 -2.21
CA CYS A 47 -9.09 1.87 -0.92
C CYS A 47 -10.07 1.14 0.00
N VAL A 48 -9.73 1.04 1.28
CA VAL A 48 -10.61 0.54 2.34
C VAL A 48 -10.67 1.57 3.48
N PRO A 49 -11.82 1.72 4.14
CA PRO A 49 -11.96 2.67 5.23
C PRO A 49 -11.26 2.15 6.48
N TYR A 50 -10.48 3.00 7.15
CA TYR A 50 -9.62 2.59 8.26
C TYR A 50 -10.41 1.93 9.40
N ASN A 51 -11.62 2.41 9.67
CA ASN A 51 -12.49 1.95 10.75
C ASN A 51 -13.20 0.61 10.45
N TYR A 52 -13.03 0.05 9.26
CA TYR A 52 -13.58 -1.26 8.87
C TYR A 52 -12.51 -2.35 8.85
N VAL A 53 -11.26 -1.98 9.10
CA VAL A 53 -10.13 -2.89 9.11
C VAL A 53 -9.33 -2.69 10.38
N GLN A 54 -8.66 -3.74 10.81
CA GLN A 54 -7.72 -3.69 11.93
C GLN A 54 -6.43 -4.40 11.52
N GLU A 55 -5.35 -4.17 12.26
CA GLU A 55 -4.13 -4.97 12.08
C GLU A 55 -4.45 -6.44 12.34
N ASP A 56 -3.98 -7.30 11.44
CA ASP A 56 -4.17 -8.73 11.66
C ASP A 56 -3.22 -9.23 12.75
N LYS A 57 -3.72 -10.10 13.61
CA LYS A 57 -2.91 -10.70 14.70
C LYS A 57 -1.85 -11.64 14.14
N ASP A 58 -2.16 -12.26 13.00
CA ASP A 58 -1.31 -13.22 12.32
C ASP A 58 -0.55 -12.50 11.19
N GLN A 59 0.55 -11.83 11.55
CA GLN A 59 1.45 -11.22 10.58
C GLN A 59 2.36 -12.30 9.96
N ASP A 60 1.84 -13.00 8.95
CA ASP A 60 2.61 -13.98 8.20
C ASP A 60 3.43 -13.32 7.07
N GLU A 61 4.75 -13.44 7.16
CA GLU A 61 5.67 -12.88 6.16
C GLU A 61 5.49 -13.53 4.79
N HIS A 62 5.26 -14.85 4.75
CA HIS A 62 5.05 -15.58 3.51
C HIS A 62 3.79 -15.09 2.77
N THR A 63 2.71 -14.84 3.51
CA THR A 63 1.46 -14.26 3.00
C THR A 63 1.67 -12.83 2.52
N THR A 64 2.44 -12.03 3.26
CA THR A 64 2.83 -10.66 2.87
C THR A 64 3.56 -10.65 1.53
N VAL A 65 4.59 -11.49 1.37
CA VAL A 65 5.37 -11.63 0.14
C VAL A 65 4.49 -12.10 -1.02
N SER A 66 3.61 -13.07 -0.77
CA SER A 66 2.71 -13.64 -1.78
C SER A 66 1.68 -12.62 -2.27
N LEU A 67 1.07 -11.86 -1.36
CA LEU A 67 0.18 -10.75 -1.69
C LEU A 67 0.91 -9.66 -2.48
N ALA A 68 2.14 -9.31 -2.07
CA ALA A 68 2.92 -8.28 -2.73
C ALA A 68 3.28 -8.66 -4.18
N LYS A 69 3.70 -9.90 -4.42
CA LYS A 69 4.00 -10.43 -5.76
C LYS A 69 2.77 -10.42 -6.67
N ARG A 70 1.62 -10.83 -6.13
CA ARG A 70 0.35 -10.87 -6.86
C ARG A 70 -0.17 -9.47 -7.19
N ALA A 71 0.00 -8.52 -6.28
CA ALA A 71 -0.30 -7.12 -6.50
C ALA A 71 0.55 -6.52 -7.63
N LEU A 72 1.86 -6.79 -7.65
CA LEU A 72 2.75 -6.36 -8.74
C LEU A 72 2.28 -6.86 -10.10
N THR A 73 1.92 -8.15 -10.19
CA THR A 73 1.42 -8.73 -11.45
C THR A 73 0.10 -8.10 -11.88
N SER A 74 -0.76 -7.74 -10.93
CA SER A 74 -2.07 -7.12 -11.21
C SER A 74 -1.94 -5.67 -11.70
N ILE A 75 -0.99 -4.91 -11.14
CA ILE A 75 -0.67 -3.54 -11.54
C ILE A 75 -0.14 -3.47 -12.98
N ASP A 76 0.56 -4.51 -13.42
CA ASP A 76 1.10 -4.58 -14.79
C ASP A 76 0.06 -5.03 -15.82
N LYS A 77 -1.00 -5.73 -15.38
CA LYS A 77 -2.06 -6.24 -16.26
C LYS A 77 -3.30 -5.34 -16.37
N CYS A 78 -3.61 -4.56 -15.34
CA CYS A 78 -4.84 -3.77 -15.29
C CYS A 78 -4.59 -2.26 -15.42
N ASP A 79 -5.40 -1.62 -16.26
CA ASP A 79 -5.56 -0.17 -16.40
C ASP A 79 -6.34 0.44 -15.21
N VAL A 80 -5.99 0.07 -13.98
CA VAL A 80 -6.54 0.75 -12.79
C VAL A 80 -5.73 2.02 -12.61
N HIS A 81 -6.44 3.15 -12.48
CA HIS A 81 -5.85 4.44 -12.17
C HIS A 81 -5.35 4.45 -10.71
N VAL A 82 -4.24 3.74 -10.47
CA VAL A 82 -3.54 3.75 -9.18
C VAL A 82 -2.70 5.03 -9.14
N VAL A 83 -3.14 5.98 -8.32
CA VAL A 83 -2.40 7.22 -8.08
C VAL A 83 -1.01 6.87 -7.54
N ASN A 84 0.04 7.35 -8.22
CA ASN A 84 1.45 7.07 -7.91
C ASN A 84 1.81 5.58 -7.99
N LYS A 85 1.56 4.95 -9.15
CA LYS A 85 1.94 3.56 -9.47
C LYS A 85 3.41 3.26 -9.15
N ASP A 86 4.33 4.19 -9.38
CA ASP A 86 5.76 4.01 -9.11
C ASP A 86 6.06 3.78 -7.61
N GLU A 87 5.47 4.61 -6.75
CA GLU A 87 5.62 4.49 -5.30
C GLU A 87 5.00 3.19 -4.78
N VAL A 88 3.80 2.86 -5.27
CA VAL A 88 3.13 1.60 -4.93
C VAL A 88 3.98 0.39 -5.34
N SER A 89 4.51 0.41 -6.57
CA SER A 89 5.36 -0.66 -7.10
C SER A 89 6.65 -0.79 -6.30
N LYS A 90 7.25 0.33 -5.87
CA LYS A 90 8.45 0.35 -5.02
C LYS A 90 8.19 -0.27 -3.65
N VAL A 91 7.08 0.06 -3.01
CA VAL A 91 6.67 -0.53 -1.73
C VAL A 91 6.41 -2.03 -1.89
N LEU A 92 5.65 -2.43 -2.90
CA LEU A 92 5.35 -3.84 -3.16
C LEU A 92 6.62 -4.65 -3.47
N ARG A 93 7.59 -4.07 -4.22
CA ARG A 93 8.89 -4.73 -4.46
C ARG A 93 9.70 -4.92 -3.19
N ARG A 94 9.64 -3.97 -2.24
CA ARG A 94 10.26 -4.12 -0.92
C ARG A 94 9.57 -5.18 -0.08
N LEU A 95 8.25 -5.24 -0.12
CA LEU A 95 7.47 -6.27 0.59
C LEU A 95 7.64 -7.66 -0.05
N ALA A 96 7.99 -7.73 -1.34
CA ALA A 96 8.20 -8.98 -2.06
C ALA A 96 9.65 -9.50 -2.03
N LYS A 97 10.62 -8.66 -1.61
CA LYS A 97 12.04 -9.01 -1.40
C LYS A 97 12.30 -8.99 0.11
N GLU A 98 12.31 -10.13 0.80
CA GLU A 98 13.54 -10.80 1.32
C GLU A 98 13.11 -11.93 2.30
N PRO A 99 13.88 -13.02 2.52
CA PRO A 99 15.34 -13.04 2.77
C PRO A 99 16.22 -13.63 1.65
N ASP A 100 17.40 -13.02 1.50
CA ASP A 100 18.61 -13.44 0.81
C ASP A 100 19.20 -14.67 1.53
N GLU A 101 18.85 -15.85 1.04
CA GLU A 101 19.53 -17.12 1.35
C GLU A 101 20.91 -17.15 0.66
N ASN A 102 21.84 -16.28 1.05
CA ASN A 102 23.27 -16.39 0.75
C ASN A 102 24.10 -15.70 1.84
N ASN A 103 24.12 -16.28 3.04
CA ASN A 103 25.28 -16.17 3.94
C ASN A 103 25.26 -17.32 4.96
N HIS A 104 25.75 -18.50 4.54
CA HIS A 104 26.12 -19.55 5.48
C HIS A 104 27.64 -19.84 5.37
N THR A 105 28.31 -19.76 6.53
CA THR A 105 29.45 -20.63 6.96
C THR A 105 30.88 -20.06 6.84
N LEU A 106 31.45 -19.45 7.92
CA LEU A 106 32.34 -20.07 8.93
C LEU A 106 33.26 -19.08 9.71
N LEU A 107 33.49 -19.45 10.98
CA LEU A 107 34.38 -18.93 12.03
C LEU A 107 35.79 -18.42 11.59
N SER A 108 36.26 -17.29 12.15
CA SER A 108 37.53 -17.13 12.93
C SER A 108 38.07 -15.67 12.98
N GLN A 109 37.84 -14.97 14.12
CA GLN A 109 38.68 -13.96 14.85
C GLN A 109 39.49 -12.83 14.11
N PRO A 110 40.15 -11.88 14.81
CA PRO A 110 39.62 -10.86 15.72
C PRO A 110 40.10 -9.41 15.39
N MET A 111 39.39 -8.41 15.93
CA MET A 111 39.86 -7.08 16.38
C MET A 111 40.63 -6.13 15.43
N SER A 112 40.06 -4.93 15.18
CA SER A 112 40.66 -3.63 15.55
C SER A 112 39.78 -2.42 15.13
N PRO A 113 39.95 -1.23 15.76
CA PRO A 113 38.86 -0.28 16.00
C PRO A 113 38.81 0.98 15.09
N VAL A 114 37.59 1.46 14.86
CA VAL A 114 37.04 2.85 14.77
C VAL A 114 38.02 4.00 14.47
N PRO A 115 37.72 4.90 13.49
CA PRO A 115 37.11 6.20 13.84
C PRO A 115 36.09 6.79 12.84
N HIS A 116 34.99 7.37 13.38
CA HIS A 116 34.17 8.44 12.77
C HIS A 116 34.96 9.79 12.79
N PRO A 117 34.44 11.01 12.44
CA PRO A 117 33.21 11.45 11.74
C PRO A 117 33.49 12.49 10.61
N LYS A 118 32.45 13.00 9.94
CA LYS A 118 32.19 14.47 9.78
C LYS A 118 30.88 14.78 9.05
N THR A 119 30.22 15.79 9.61
CA THR A 119 28.97 16.50 9.28
C THR A 119 29.04 17.34 8.00
N SER A 120 27.88 17.73 7.43
CA SER A 120 27.53 19.07 6.87
C SER A 120 26.57 18.95 5.67
N LYS A 121 25.28 19.36 5.72
CA LYS A 121 24.67 20.72 5.60
C LYS A 121 24.36 21.13 4.14
N GLY A 122 23.11 21.57 3.89
CA GLY A 122 22.66 22.35 2.71
C GLY A 122 21.33 21.82 2.13
N ARG A 123 20.15 22.36 2.45
CA ARG A 123 19.47 23.61 2.02
C ARG A 123 19.07 23.69 0.53
N ASN A 124 17.83 24.18 0.34
CA ASN A 124 17.20 24.79 -0.85
C ASN A 124 16.53 23.79 -1.82
N THR A 125 15.35 23.99 -2.42
CA THR A 125 14.45 25.15 -2.61
C THR A 125 13.12 24.67 -3.22
N ILE A 126 12.02 25.41 -2.97
CA ILE A 126 10.68 25.33 -3.60
C ILE A 126 10.77 25.99 -5.01
N PRO A 127 10.05 25.58 -6.09
CA PRO A 127 8.61 25.83 -6.35
C PRO A 127 7.93 24.60 -7.03
N SER A 128 6.68 24.49 -7.45
CA SER A 128 5.67 25.42 -7.94
C SER A 128 4.33 24.66 -8.05
N MET A 129 3.24 25.38 -7.74
CA MET A 129 1.85 25.24 -8.18
C MET A 129 1.46 24.05 -9.08
N PHE A 130 0.43 23.31 -8.67
CA PHE A 130 -0.59 22.83 -9.62
C PHE A 130 -2.00 22.89 -9.01
N ALA A 131 -2.90 23.38 -9.83
CA ALA A 131 -4.23 23.87 -9.53
C ALA A 131 -5.20 22.75 -9.09
N VAL A 132 -6.04 23.09 -8.10
CA VAL A 132 -7.22 22.33 -7.73
C VAL A 132 -8.32 22.63 -8.76
N LEU A 133 -8.66 21.67 -9.61
CA LEU A 133 -9.85 21.73 -10.44
C LEU A 133 -11.00 20.98 -9.75
N ILE A 134 -11.80 21.72 -8.97
CA ILE A 134 -13.07 21.23 -8.44
C ILE A 134 -14.05 21.20 -9.61
N VAL A 135 -14.29 20.02 -10.18
CA VAL A 135 -15.38 19.85 -11.15
C VAL A 135 -16.68 19.73 -10.38
N HIS A 136 -17.48 20.78 -10.46
CA HIS A 136 -18.86 20.87 -9.99
C HIS A 136 -19.69 19.78 -10.70
N VAL A 137 -20.15 18.76 -9.97
CA VAL A 137 -21.10 17.78 -10.50
C VAL A 137 -22.50 18.19 -10.05
N SER A 138 -23.24 18.79 -10.98
CA SER A 138 -24.67 19.07 -10.85
C SER A 138 -25.45 17.76 -10.76
N PHE A 139 -26.13 17.54 -9.64
CA PHE A 139 -27.10 16.46 -9.47
C PHE A 139 -28.34 16.76 -10.31
N THR A 140 -28.61 15.92 -11.32
CA THR A 140 -29.95 15.84 -11.92
C THR A 140 -30.69 14.69 -11.25
N VAL A 141 -31.65 15.04 -10.40
CA VAL A 141 -32.56 14.09 -9.75
C VAL A 141 -33.51 13.53 -10.82
N VAL A 142 -33.34 12.26 -11.19
CA VAL A 142 -34.31 11.54 -12.01
C VAL A 142 -35.45 11.10 -11.10
N LYS A 143 -36.62 11.71 -11.32
CA LYS A 143 -37.89 11.41 -10.65
C LYS A 143 -38.43 10.09 -11.18
N VAL A 144 -38.51 9.07 -10.33
CA VAL A 144 -39.29 7.85 -10.58
C VAL A 144 -40.74 8.16 -10.22
N SER A 145 -41.62 8.15 -11.22
CA SER A 145 -43.07 8.13 -11.04
C SER A 145 -43.52 6.71 -10.76
N GLY A 146 -44.22 6.53 -9.64
CA GLY A 146 -45.19 5.46 -9.40
C GLY A 146 -46.56 6.09 -9.17
#